data_AF-A0A1Y4KWS5-F1
#
_entry.id   AF-A0A1Y4KWS5-F1
#
_cell.length_a   1.000
_cell.length_b   1.000
_cell.length_c   1.000
_cell.angle_alpha   90.00
_cell.angle_beta   90.00
_cell.angle_gamma   90.00
#
_symmetry.space_group_name_H-M   'P 1'
#
loop_
_entity.id
_entity.type
_entity.pdbx_description
1 polymer ?
#
loop_
_entity_poly.entity_id
_entity_poly.type
_entity_poly.pdbx_seq_one_letter_code
_entity_poly.pdbx_strand_id
1 'polypeptide(L)'
;MKKVKITVLKTTLDKELALEYGVEGLTACPMMKEGQTFYADYAKPEGLCDEAWKAIYQYVFALAHGAGNELFYYGDWIRKPGVAICSCNDGLRPVIFKLEATENEAKMEYVPVR
;
A
#
# COMPACT_ATOMS: atom_id res chain seq x y z
N MET A 1 4.01 12.43 -13.50
CA MET A 1 3.77 11.15 -12.80
C MET A 1 2.28 11.10 -12.46
N LYS A 2 1.70 9.91 -12.39
CA LYS A 2 0.28 9.74 -12.09
C LYS A 2 0.09 9.41 -10.61
N LYS A 3 -1.09 9.70 -10.06
CA LYS A 3 -1.48 9.22 -8.74
C LYS A 3 -1.85 7.73 -8.81
N VAL A 4 -1.52 6.99 -7.77
CA VAL A 4 -1.89 5.60 -7.56
C VAL A 4 -2.99 5.57 -6.51
N LYS A 5 -4.05 4.82 -6.78
CA LYS A 5 -5.11 4.58 -5.81
C LYS A 5 -4.68 3.43 -4.90
N ILE A 6 -4.67 3.68 -3.60
CA ILE A 6 -4.40 2.69 -2.56
C ILE A 6 -5.73 2.39 -1.89
N THR A 7 -6.15 1.13 -1.86
CA THR A 7 -7.37 0.68 -1.18
C THR A 7 -6.99 -0.32 -0.10
N VAL A 8 -7.46 -0.09 1.13
CA VAL A 8 -7.36 -1.07 2.21
C VAL A 8 -8.39 -2.17 1.92
N LEU A 9 -7.92 -3.36 1.56
CA LEU A 9 -8.79 -4.50 1.30
C LEU A 9 -9.21 -5.19 2.59
N LYS A 10 -8.25 -5.41 3.50
CA LYS A 10 -8.47 -6.20 4.71
C LYS A 10 -7.55 -5.78 5.84
N THR A 11 -8.05 -5.76 7.07
CA THR A 11 -7.22 -5.78 8.28
C THR A 11 -7.22 -7.20 8.84
N THR A 12 -6.04 -7.74 9.14
CA THR A 12 -5.91 -9.14 9.58
C THR A 12 -5.32 -9.24 10.99
N LEU A 13 -5.37 -10.45 11.54
CA LEU A 13 -4.66 -10.86 12.74
C LEU A 13 -4.42 -12.37 12.59
N ASP A 14 -3.17 -12.79 12.57
CA ASP A 14 -2.80 -14.18 12.76
C ASP A 14 -2.91 -14.50 14.25
N LYS A 15 -3.95 -15.25 14.62
CA LYS A 15 -4.25 -15.51 16.04
C LYS A 15 -3.23 -16.42 16.70
N GLU A 16 -2.64 -17.35 15.94
CA GLU A 16 -1.66 -18.30 16.47
C GLU A 16 -0.35 -17.56 16.76
N LEU A 17 0.16 -16.81 15.78
CA LEU A 17 1.37 -16.02 15.95
C LEU A 17 1.19 -14.88 16.96
N ALA A 18 0.01 -14.25 17.01
CA ALA A 18 -0.27 -13.23 18.01
C ALA A 18 -0.34 -13.80 19.44
N LEU A 19 -0.79 -15.05 19.61
CA LEU A 19 -0.80 -15.70 20.93
C LEU A 19 0.63 -16.05 21.40
N GLU A 20 1.49 -16.47 20.48
CA GLU A 20 2.86 -16.89 20.80
C GLU A 20 3.83 -15.70 20.94
N TYR A 21 3.73 -14.71 20.06
CA TYR A 21 4.70 -13.62 19.92
C TYR A 21 4.10 -12.22 20.12
N GLY A 22 2.78 -12.10 20.13
CA GLY A 22 2.10 -10.81 20.26
C GLY A 22 2.10 -10.29 21.70
N VAL A 23 1.91 -8.98 21.83
CA VAL A 23 1.64 -8.36 23.13
C VAL A 23 0.25 -8.77 23.63
N GLU A 24 0.05 -8.75 24.95
CA GLU A 24 -1.26 -9.05 25.54
C GLU A 24 -2.35 -8.13 24.97
N GLY A 25 -3.47 -8.72 24.53
CA GLY A 25 -4.57 -7.98 23.94
C GLY A 25 -4.32 -7.47 22.51
N LEU A 26 -3.30 -7.96 21.80
CA LEU A 26 -3.07 -7.59 20.40
C LEU A 26 -4.30 -7.91 19.53
N THR A 27 -4.77 -6.90 18.82
CA THR A 27 -5.88 -7.00 17.86
C THR A 27 -5.43 -6.62 16.45
N ALA A 28 -6.34 -6.76 15.47
CA ALA A 28 -6.15 -6.27 14.12
C ALA A 28 -5.74 -4.79 14.11
N CYS A 29 -5.03 -4.37 13.06
CA CYS A 29 -4.46 -3.02 12.98
C CYS A 29 -5.51 -1.93 13.25
N PRO A 30 -5.33 -1.08 14.28
CA PRO A 30 -6.30 -0.03 14.61
C PRO A 30 -6.13 1.23 13.76
N MET A 31 -5.04 1.33 12.99
CA MET A 31 -4.69 2.54 12.25
C MET A 31 -5.42 2.64 10.90
N MET A 32 -5.75 1.50 10.28
CA MET A 32 -6.35 1.43 8.95
C MET A 32 -7.74 0.81 9.04
N LYS A 33 -8.63 1.18 8.12
CA LYS A 33 -9.99 0.62 8.05
C LYS A 33 -10.26 -0.01 6.68
N GLU A 34 -10.87 -1.19 6.66
CA GLU A 34 -11.30 -1.82 5.41
C GLU A 34 -12.17 -0.89 4.55
N GLY A 35 -11.91 -0.86 3.25
CA GLY A 35 -12.56 0.04 2.30
C GLY A 35 -12.01 1.47 2.28
N GLN A 36 -11.12 1.85 3.20
CA GLN A 36 -10.44 3.15 3.16
C GLN A 36 -9.60 3.28 1.90
N THR A 37 -9.57 4.49 1.32
CA THR A 37 -8.80 4.77 0.10
C THR A 37 -7.89 5.98 0.28
N PHE A 38 -6.75 5.95 -0.39
CA PHE A 38 -5.77 7.02 -0.46
C PHE A 38 -5.30 7.20 -1.90
N TYR A 39 -4.73 8.37 -2.19
CA TYR A 39 -4.09 8.66 -3.49
C TYR A 39 -2.66 9.13 -3.24
N ALA A 40 -1.69 8.42 -3.80
CA ALA A 40 -0.28 8.65 -3.58
C ALA A 40 0.47 8.80 -4.90
N ASP A 41 1.69 9.34 -4.83
CA ASP A 41 2.66 9.30 -5.93
C ASP A 41 4.02 8.87 -5.37
N TYR A 42 5.06 9.68 -5.48
CA TYR A 42 6.30 9.46 -4.75
C TYR A 42 6.17 9.78 -3.26
N ALA A 43 5.22 10.64 -2.87
CA ALA A 43 4.99 11.02 -1.49
C ALA A 43 3.93 10.14 -0.82
N LYS A 44 4.15 9.85 0.47
CA LYS A 44 3.18 9.16 1.31
C LYS A 44 1.93 10.04 1.46
N PRO A 45 0.71 9.51 1.26
CA PRO A 45 -0.50 10.28 1.50
C PRO A 45 -0.73 10.51 2.99
N GLU A 46 -1.39 11.62 3.32
CA GLU A 46 -1.81 11.91 4.68
C GLU A 46 -2.72 10.80 5.23
N GLY A 47 -2.55 10.48 6.51
CA GLY A 47 -3.35 9.45 7.20
C GLY A 47 -2.93 8.00 6.92
N LEU A 48 -2.02 7.73 5.96
CA LEU A 48 -1.46 6.38 5.79
C LEU A 48 -0.35 6.12 6.81
N CYS A 49 -0.36 4.92 7.40
CA CYS A 49 0.64 4.45 8.36
C CYS A 49 2.05 4.42 7.74
N ASP A 50 3.06 4.93 8.45
CA ASP A 50 4.45 5.00 7.98
C ASP A 50 5.07 3.63 7.71
N GLU A 51 4.81 2.65 8.58
CA GLU A 51 5.34 1.28 8.38
C GLU A 51 4.71 0.63 7.15
N ALA A 52 3.39 0.78 6.97
CA ALA A 52 2.72 0.31 5.77
C ALA A 52 3.27 0.97 4.50
N TRP A 53 3.58 2.28 4.56
CA TRP A 53 4.17 2.99 3.42
C TRP A 53 5.51 2.43 3.00
N LYS A 54 6.42 2.14 3.96
CA LYS A 54 7.73 1.54 3.65
C LYS A 54 7.59 0.22 2.87
N ALA A 55 6.59 -0.59 3.22
CA ALA A 55 6.35 -1.88 2.57
C ALA A 55 5.79 -1.74 1.14
N ILE A 56 4.99 -0.71 0.87
CA ILE A 56 4.27 -0.57 -0.42
C ILE A 56 4.88 0.47 -1.37
N TYR A 57 5.75 1.35 -0.87
CA TYR A 57 6.28 2.51 -1.61
C TYR A 57 6.82 2.15 -3.00
N GLN A 58 7.64 1.10 -3.10
CA GLN A 58 8.27 0.70 -4.37
C GLN A 58 7.26 0.41 -5.48
N TYR A 59 6.12 -0.21 -5.15
CA TYR A 59 5.07 -0.50 -6.13
C TYR A 59 4.29 0.76 -6.49
N VAL A 60 3.99 1.60 -5.50
CA VAL A 60 3.35 2.91 -5.73
C VAL A 60 4.24 3.76 -6.64
N PHE A 61 5.53 3.83 -6.37
CA PHE A 61 6.50 4.55 -7.19
C PHE A 61 6.53 4.03 -8.63
N ALA A 62 6.64 2.71 -8.82
CA ALA A 62 6.65 2.11 -10.16
C ALA A 62 5.34 2.40 -10.93
N LEU A 63 4.18 2.22 -10.30
CA LEU A 63 2.87 2.49 -10.91
C LEU A 63 2.69 3.97 -11.27
N ALA A 64 3.11 4.87 -10.39
CA ALA A 64 3.07 6.33 -10.62
C ALA A 64 3.93 6.76 -11.82
N HIS A 65 4.98 6.01 -12.14
CA HIS A 65 5.93 6.28 -13.22
C HIS A 65 5.68 5.47 -14.50
N GLY A 66 4.51 4.85 -14.63
CA GLY A 66 4.07 4.28 -15.91
C GLY A 66 4.13 2.75 -16.01
N ALA A 67 4.45 2.03 -14.93
CA ALA A 67 4.34 0.56 -14.90
C ALA A 67 2.87 0.04 -14.93
N GLY A 68 1.89 0.89 -15.26
CA GLY A 68 0.46 0.58 -15.24
C GLY A 68 -0.01 -0.42 -16.30
N ASN A 69 0.78 -0.67 -17.35
CA ASN A 69 0.43 -1.59 -18.43
C ASN A 69 1.16 -2.94 -18.34
N GLU A 70 2.04 -3.10 -17.36
CA GLU A 70 2.85 -4.30 -17.18
C GLU A 70 2.35 -5.16 -16.01
N LEU A 71 2.78 -6.42 -15.99
CA LEU A 71 2.54 -7.34 -14.88
C LEU A 71 3.74 -7.31 -13.92
N PHE A 72 3.46 -7.32 -12.62
CA PHE A 72 4.50 -7.57 -11.62
C PHE A 72 4.90 -9.04 -11.57
N TYR A 73 6.17 -9.31 -11.23
CA TYR A 73 6.73 -10.65 -11.04
C TYR A 73 6.43 -11.61 -12.20
N TYR A 74 6.70 -11.22 -13.44
CA TYR A 74 6.42 -12.09 -14.61
C TYR A 74 4.94 -12.52 -14.78
N GLY A 75 4.01 -11.94 -14.00
CA GLY A 75 2.61 -12.34 -13.96
C GLY A 75 2.31 -13.62 -13.16
N ASP A 76 3.29 -14.19 -12.44
CA ASP A 76 3.10 -15.42 -11.67
C ASP A 76 2.42 -15.20 -10.31
N TRP A 77 2.54 -13.99 -9.75
CA TRP A 77 1.86 -13.61 -8.50
C TRP A 77 0.56 -12.85 -8.76
N ILE A 78 0.59 -11.89 -9.70
CA ILE A 78 -0.52 -10.98 -9.97
C ILE A 78 -0.76 -10.88 -11.47
N ARG A 79 -1.89 -11.42 -11.92
CA ARG A 79 -2.29 -11.49 -13.34
C ARG A 79 -2.97 -10.24 -13.90
N LYS A 80 -3.07 -9.16 -13.13
CA LYS A 80 -3.78 -7.92 -13.52
C LYS A 80 -2.76 -6.81 -13.76
N PRO A 81 -2.62 -6.30 -14.99
CA PRO A 81 -1.73 -5.17 -15.28
C PRO A 81 -2.09 -3.94 -14.44
N GLY A 82 -1.08 -3.19 -14.03
CA GLY A 82 -1.25 -1.96 -13.26
C GLY A 82 -1.82 -2.13 -11.86
N VAL A 83 -1.86 -3.37 -11.37
CA VAL A 83 -2.34 -3.72 -10.03
C VAL A 83 -1.23 -4.40 -9.25
N ALA A 84 -1.02 -3.95 -8.01
CA ALA A 84 -0.22 -4.67 -7.02
C ALA A 84 -1.09 -4.99 -5.79
N ILE A 85 -0.90 -6.17 -5.22
CA ILE A 85 -1.46 -6.56 -3.92
C ILE A 85 -0.27 -6.68 -2.97
N CYS A 86 -0.30 -5.86 -1.92
CA CYS A 86 0.80 -5.77 -0.98
C CYS A 86 0.26 -5.83 0.44
N SER A 87 1.11 -6.17 1.41
CA SER A 87 0.77 -6.13 2.82
C SER A 87 1.63 -5.13 3.58
N CYS A 88 1.09 -4.61 4.68
CA CYS A 88 1.91 -4.06 5.76
C CYS A 88 2.95 -5.11 6.16
N ASN A 89 4.13 -4.67 6.58
CA ASN A 89 5.22 -5.54 7.04
C ASN A 89 5.03 -6.10 8.47
N ASP A 90 3.95 -5.73 9.16
CA ASP A 90 3.57 -6.36 10.43
C ASP A 90 3.15 -7.82 10.17
N GLY A 91 4.01 -8.75 10.56
CA GLY A 91 3.80 -10.20 10.35
C GLY A 91 2.72 -10.82 11.22
N LEU A 92 2.27 -10.14 12.28
CA LEU A 92 1.23 -10.64 13.18
C LEU A 92 -0.16 -10.18 12.76
N ARG A 93 -0.26 -8.98 12.19
CA ARG A 93 -1.54 -8.37 11.81
C ARG A 93 -1.46 -7.56 10.51
N PRO A 94 -1.00 -8.17 9.40
CA PRO A 94 -0.77 -7.45 8.17
C PRO A 94 -2.07 -6.80 7.65
N VAL A 95 -2.00 -5.54 7.25
CA VAL A 95 -3.06 -4.89 6.48
C VAL A 95 -2.83 -5.19 5.01
N ILE A 96 -3.85 -5.65 4.30
CA ILE A 96 -3.77 -5.98 2.87
C ILE A 96 -4.24 -4.79 2.05
N PHE A 97 -3.42 -4.35 1.12
CA PHE A 97 -3.66 -3.21 0.25
C PHE A 97 -3.76 -3.65 -1.21
N LYS A 98 -4.65 -2.99 -1.94
CA LYS A 98 -4.65 -2.98 -3.41
C LYS A 98 -4.14 -1.64 -3.90
N LEU A 99 -3.12 -1.68 -4.75
CA LEU A 99 -2.53 -0.51 -5.40
C LEU A 99 -2.92 -0.56 -6.88
N GLU A 100 -3.45 0.53 -7.41
CA GLU A 100 -3.93 0.61 -8.78
C GLU A 100 -3.39 1.87 -9.45
N ALA A 101 -2.76 1.70 -10.62
CA ALA A 101 -2.48 2.82 -11.49
C ALA A 101 -3.79 3.56 -11.85
N THR A 102 -3.72 4.88 -11.94
CA THR A 102 -4.86 5.71 -12.37
C THR A 102 -4.39 6.67 -13.46
N GLU A 103 -5.33 7.33 -14.14
CA GLU A 103 -5.04 8.39 -15.11
C GLU A 103 -4.93 9.79 -14.46
N ASN A 104 -5.02 9.89 -13.13
CA ASN A 104 -4.99 11.18 -12.44
C ASN A 104 -3.56 11.72 -12.40
N GLU A 105 -3.32 12.91 -12.94
CA GLU A 105 -2.01 13.56 -12.89
C GLU A 105 -1.65 14.00 -11.46
N ALA A 106 -0.40 13.74 -11.06
CA ALA A 106 0.17 14.30 -9.85
C ALA A 106 0.68 15.73 -10.07
N LYS A 107 0.65 16.56 -9.03
CA LYS A 107 1.12 17.94 -9.06
C LYS A 107 2.22 18.14 -8.04
N MET A 108 3.17 19.02 -8.38
CA MET A 108 4.15 19.48 -7.39
C MET A 108 3.45 20.38 -6.38
N GLU A 109 3.60 20.07 -5.09
CA GLU A 109 3.04 20.85 -3.98
C GLU A 109 4.07 21.78 -3.33
N TYR A 110 5.28 21.84 -3.89
CA TYR A 110 6.35 22.71 -3.43
C TYR A 110 7.04 23.42 -4.60
N VAL A 111 7.73 24.51 -4.29
CA VAL A 111 8.61 25.22 -5.21
C VAL A 111 10.05 24.78 -4.93
N PRO A 112 10.80 24.26 -5.92
CA PRO A 112 12.20 23.92 -5.74
C PRO A 112 13.01 25.11 -5.23
N VAL A 113 13.69 24.92 -4.11
CA VAL A 113 14.70 25.84 -3.61
C VAL A 113 15.93 25.62 -4.48
N ARG A 114 16.16 26.49 -5.46
CA ARG A 114 17.36 26.43 -6.30
C ARG A 114 18.62 26.67 -5.48
#